data_AF-A0A2D4GYF4-F1
#
_entry.id   AF-A0A2D4GYF4-F1
#
_cell.length_a   1.000
_cell.length_b   1.000
_cell.length_c   1.000
_cell.angle_alpha   90.00
_cell.angle_beta   90.00
_cell.angle_gamma   90.00
#
_symmetry.space_group_name_H-M   'P 1'
#
loop_
_entity.id
_entity.type
_entity.pdbx_description
1 polymer ?
#
loop_
_entity_poly.entity_id
_entity_poly.type
_entity_poly.pdbx_seq_one_letter_code
_entity_poly.pdbx_strand_id
1 'polypeptide(L)'
;VRQKYCQLGLFCSIATFHNRELFLIFVQVFIEKQKGEILGVVIVESGWGSILPTVIIANMMHGGPAEKSGKLNIGDQIMSINGTSLVGLPLSTCQSIIKVQK
;
A
#
# COMPACT_ATOMS: atom_id res chain seq x y z
N VAL A 1 0.18 -20.34 12.88
CA VAL A 1 -1.30 -20.24 13.00
C VAL A 1 -1.62 -18.85 13.54
N ARG A 2 -1.66 -17.76 12.79
CA ARG A 2 -2.74 -17.30 11.90
C ARG A 2 -2.37 -15.86 11.48
N GLN A 3 -1.76 -15.61 10.34
CA GLN A 3 -1.74 -14.24 9.78
C GLN A 3 -3.10 -14.00 9.14
N LYS A 4 -4.05 -13.58 9.99
CA LYS A 4 -5.39 -13.13 9.59
C LYS A 4 -5.38 -11.70 9.06
N TYR A 5 -4.26 -10.99 9.20
CA TYR A 5 -4.15 -9.55 8.96
C TYR A 5 -2.94 -9.24 8.09
N CYS A 6 -3.10 -8.30 7.17
CA CYS A 6 -2.02 -7.65 6.45
C CYS A 6 -1.93 -6.19 6.91
N GLN A 7 -0.78 -5.80 7.46
CA GLN A 7 -0.47 -4.42 7.81
C GLN A 7 0.09 -3.72 6.56
N LEU A 8 -0.53 -2.65 6.10
CA LEU A 8 0.00 -1.78 5.05
C LEU A 8 0.38 -0.44 5.67
N GLY A 9 1.58 0.01 5.35
CA GLY A 9 2.06 1.34 5.66
C GLY A 9 1.80 2.26 4.49
N LEU A 10 0.85 3.18 4.64
CA LEU A 10 0.47 4.12 3.61
C LEU A 10 1.08 5.48 3.87
N PHE A 11 1.47 6.12 2.78
CA PHE A 11 1.83 7.52 2.77
C PHE A 11 0.63 8.34 2.31
N CYS A 12 0.01 9.10 3.21
CA CYS A 12 -1.07 10.00 2.85
C CYS A 12 -0.46 11.32 2.40
N SER A 13 -0.44 11.57 1.09
CA SER A 13 0.06 12.86 0.54
C SER A 13 -0.92 14.02 0.75
N ILE A 14 -2.06 13.82 1.44
CA ILE A 14 -2.96 14.92 1.83
C ILE A 14 -2.32 15.65 3.02
N ALA A 15 -1.22 16.33 2.75
CA ALA A 15 -0.80 17.47 3.52
C ALA A 15 -1.56 18.67 2.95
N THR A 16 -2.55 19.16 3.70
CA THR A 16 -3.16 20.47 3.44
C THR A 16 -2.01 21.46 3.24
N PHE A 17 -1.96 22.10 2.08
CA PHE A 17 -0.93 23.05 1.67
C PHE A 17 -1.06 24.34 2.50
N HIS A 18 -0.74 24.28 3.78
CA HIS A 18 -0.64 25.43 4.64
C HIS A 18 0.67 25.31 5.42
N ASN A 19 1.64 26.17 5.05
CA ASN A 19 2.89 26.41 5.77
C ASN A 19 4.05 25.41 5.60
N ARG A 20 4.50 25.13 4.36
CA ARG A 20 5.85 24.62 3.97
C ARG A 20 6.52 23.50 4.81
N GLU A 21 5.78 22.77 5.65
CA GLU A 21 6.25 21.58 6.35
C GLU A 21 5.61 20.37 5.70
N LEU A 22 6.43 19.52 5.07
CA LEU A 22 6.02 18.20 4.61
C LEU A 22 5.78 17.34 5.86
N PHE A 23 4.57 17.41 6.41
CA PHE A 23 4.17 16.48 7.46
C PHE A 23 3.94 15.12 6.83
N LEU A 24 4.95 14.25 6.94
CA LEU A 24 4.91 12.87 6.50
C LEU A 24 3.94 12.10 7.43
N ILE A 25 2.63 12.17 7.18
CA ILE A 25 1.65 11.40 7.94
C ILE A 25 1.66 9.97 7.42
N PHE A 26 2.30 9.08 8.19
CA PHE A 26 2.27 7.66 7.93
C PHE A 26 1.02 7.04 8.57
N VAL A 27 0.14 6.49 7.74
CA VAL A 27 -1.08 5.81 8.19
C VAL A 27 -0.87 4.31 8.10
N GLN A 28 -1.09 3.59 9.20
CA GLN A 28 -1.09 2.14 9.20
C GLN A 28 -2.50 1.60 9.00
N VAL A 29 -2.65 0.78 7.96
CA VAL A 29 -3.90 0.12 7.62
C VAL A 29 -3.78 -1.38 7.89
N PHE A 30 -4.71 -1.93 8.65
CA PHE A 30 -4.81 -3.37 8.90
C PHE A 30 -5.99 -3.95 8.14
N ILE A 31 -5.71 -4.87 7.23
CA ILE A 31 -6.69 -5.56 6.40
C ILE A 31 -6.80 -7.02 6.81
N GLU A 32 -8.01 -7.48 7.10
CA GLU A 32 -8.28 -8.88 7.37
C GLU A 32 -8.31 -9.67 6.06
N LYS A 33 -7.51 -10.73 5.97
CA LYS A 33 -7.49 -11.62 4.81
C LYS A 33 -7.19 -13.06 5.20
N GLN A 34 -7.58 -14.01 4.35
CA GLN A 34 -7.27 -15.42 4.57
C GLN A 34 -5.86 -15.78 4.08
N LYS A 35 -5.27 -16.80 4.69
CA LYS A 35 -3.97 -17.33 4.28
C LYS A 35 -4.10 -17.97 2.90
N GLY A 36 -3.38 -17.44 1.92
CA GLY A 36 -3.49 -17.84 0.50
C GLY A 36 -4.42 -16.94 -0.34
N GLU A 37 -5.11 -15.98 0.26
CA GLU A 37 -5.89 -14.99 -0.46
C GLU A 37 -5.03 -13.76 -0.80
N ILE A 38 -5.13 -13.30 -2.05
CA ILE A 38 -4.49 -12.06 -2.49
C ILE A 38 -5.25 -10.87 -1.92
N LEU A 39 -4.57 -9.75 -1.66
CA LEU A 39 -5.26 -8.53 -1.26
C LEU A 39 -6.23 -8.02 -2.34
N GLY A 40 -5.97 -8.38 -3.60
CA GLY A 40 -6.74 -7.88 -4.73
C GLY A 40 -6.43 -6.41 -5.02
N VAL A 41 -5.17 -5.97 -4.86
CA VAL A 41 -4.76 -4.61 -5.22
C VAL A 41 -3.80 -4.66 -6.40
N VAL A 42 -3.94 -3.70 -7.30
CA VAL A 42 -3.04 -3.47 -8.42
C VAL A 42 -2.22 -2.23 -8.09
N ILE A 43 -0.91 -2.41 -8.10
CA ILE A 43 0.04 -1.32 -7.85
C ILE A 43 0.79 -0.96 -9.12
N VAL A 44 1.15 0.32 -9.24
CA VAL A 44 2.03 0.85 -10.28
C VAL A 44 3.06 1.78 -9.66
N GLU A 45 4.15 2.07 -10.38
CA GLU A 45 5.20 2.96 -9.88
C GLU A 45 4.68 4.40 -9.76
N SER A 46 5.10 5.10 -8.71
CA SER A 46 4.82 6.53 -8.54
C SER A 46 5.70 7.35 -9.50
N GLY A 47 5.26 7.46 -10.75
CA GLY A 47 5.98 8.19 -11.82
C GLY A 47 5.96 9.72 -11.71
N TRP A 48 5.79 10.30 -10.51
CA TRP A 48 5.54 11.73 -10.35
C TRP A 48 6.51 12.38 -9.36
N GLY A 49 7.74 12.66 -9.80
CA GLY A 49 8.65 13.64 -9.19
C GLY A 49 9.10 13.39 -7.74
N SER A 50 8.70 12.28 -7.13
CA SER A 50 9.10 11.91 -5.77
C SER A 50 10.56 11.51 -5.74
N ILE A 51 11.30 12.03 -4.75
CA ILE A 51 12.69 11.64 -4.45
C ILE A 51 12.84 10.14 -4.17
N LEU A 52 11.75 9.47 -3.78
CA LEU A 52 11.71 8.06 -3.45
C LEU A 52 10.82 7.31 -4.46
N PRO A 53 11.34 6.27 -5.13
CA PRO A 53 10.51 5.40 -5.96
C PRO A 53 9.61 4.58 -5.03
N THR A 54 8.31 4.87 -5.08
CA THR A 54 7.26 4.20 -4.30
C THR A 54 6.22 3.62 -5.24
N VAL A 55 5.23 2.92 -4.68
CA VAL A 55 4.15 2.33 -5.47
C VAL A 55 2.80 2.93 -5.06
N ILE A 56 1.95 3.20 -6.06
CA ILE A 56 0.59 3.70 -5.88
C ILE A 56 -0.42 2.59 -6.21
N ILE A 57 -1.57 2.60 -5.54
CA ILE A 57 -2.68 1.71 -5.88
C ILE A 57 -3.38 2.25 -7.13
N ALA A 58 -3.18 1.58 -8.27
CA ALA A 58 -3.84 1.92 -9.52
C ALA A 58 -5.27 1.37 -9.61
N ASN A 59 -5.51 0.19 -9.04
CA ASN A 59 -6.81 -0.44 -9.08
C ASN A 59 -7.00 -1.39 -7.89
N MET A 60 -8.25 -1.67 -7.54
CA MET A 60 -8.62 -2.68 -6.55
C MET A 60 -9.62 -3.67 -7.14
N MET A 61 -9.55 -4.91 -6.69
CA MET A 61 -10.44 -5.98 -7.08
C MET A 61 -11.75 -5.85 -6.30
N HIS A 62 -12.85 -5.77 -7.04
CA HIS A 62 -14.18 -5.68 -6.46
C HIS A 62 -14.50 -6.94 -5.66
N GLY A 63 -14.94 -6.77 -4.41
CA GLY A 63 -15.18 -7.85 -3.45
C GLY A 63 -13.93 -8.45 -2.81
N GLY A 64 -12.74 -7.92 -3.11
CA GLY A 64 -11.49 -8.31 -2.47
C GLY A 64 -11.40 -7.84 -1.00
N PRO A 65 -10.49 -8.41 -0.19
CA PRO A 65 -10.32 -8.02 1.20
C PRO A 65 -9.88 -6.55 1.35
N ALA A 66 -9.15 -6.01 0.38
CA ALA A 66 -8.78 -4.59 0.32
C ALA A 66 -10.00 -3.66 0.28
N GLU A 67 -10.92 -3.93 -0.63
CA GLU A 67 -12.16 -3.14 -0.80
C GLU A 67 -13.13 -3.38 0.37
N LYS A 68 -13.28 -4.64 0.82
CA LYS A 68 -14.12 -4.99 1.99
C LYS A 68 -13.70 -4.27 3.26
N SER A 69 -12.40 -4.02 3.43
CA SER A 69 -11.92 -3.26 4.59
C SER A 69 -12.29 -1.78 4.51
N GLY A 70 -12.50 -1.21 3.33
CA GLY A 70 -12.79 0.23 3.11
C GLY A 70 -11.69 1.19 3.57
N LYS A 71 -10.52 0.67 3.97
CA LYS A 71 -9.40 1.47 4.50
C LYS A 71 -8.35 1.83 3.44
N LEU A 72 -8.34 1.12 2.31
CA LEU A 72 -7.50 1.41 1.17
C LEU A 72 -8.34 2.02 0.07
N ASN A 73 -7.80 3.01 -0.61
CA ASN A 73 -8.42 3.64 -1.77
C ASN A 73 -7.48 3.62 -2.97
N ILE A 74 -8.08 3.71 -4.16
CA ILE A 74 -7.31 3.91 -5.39
C ILE A 74 -6.62 5.28 -5.31
N GLY A 75 -5.33 5.32 -5.62
CA GLY A 75 -4.47 6.51 -5.51
C GLY A 75 -3.59 6.54 -4.26
N ASP A 76 -3.83 5.67 -3.28
CA ASP A 76 -3.00 5.60 -2.08
C ASP A 76 -1.57 5.12 -2.39
N GLN A 77 -0.58 5.72 -1.74
CA GLN A 77 0.82 5.31 -1.83
C GLN A 77 1.16 4.29 -0.76
N ILE A 78 1.69 3.14 -1.16
CA ILE A 78 2.16 2.12 -0.25
C ILE A 78 3.67 2.25 -0.10
N MET A 79 4.11 2.43 1.14
CA MET A 79 5.52 2.58 1.49
C MET A 79 6.09 1.26 2.05
N SER A 80 5.27 0.51 2.79
CA SER A 80 5.64 -0.78 3.35
C SER A 80 4.44 -1.72 3.50
N ILE A 81 4.70 -3.03 3.52
CA ILE A 81 3.69 -4.07 3.69
C ILE A 81 4.22 -5.13 4.65
N ASN A 82 3.48 -5.41 5.72
CA ASN A 82 3.83 -6.33 6.79
C ASN A 82 5.26 -6.13 7.33
N GLY A 83 5.68 -4.87 7.46
CA GLY A 83 7.04 -4.52 7.88
C GLY A 83 8.11 -4.64 6.79
N THR A 84 7.76 -5.05 5.57
CA THR A 84 8.66 -5.03 4.41
C THR A 84 8.53 -3.69 3.69
N SER A 85 9.60 -2.91 3.66
CA SER A 85 9.64 -1.64 2.92
C SER A 85 9.67 -1.88 1.42
N LEU A 86 8.82 -1.16 0.69
CA LEU A 86 8.74 -1.19 -0.78
C LEU A 86 9.51 -0.03 -1.43
N VAL A 87 9.97 0.93 -0.63
CA VAL A 87 10.73 2.09 -1.08
C VAL A 87 12.05 1.64 -1.70
N GLY A 88 12.35 2.10 -2.91
CA GLY A 88 13.61 1.74 -3.59
C GLY A 88 13.57 0.40 -4.32
N LEU A 89 12.48 -0.37 -4.21
CA LEU A 89 12.34 -1.66 -4.88
C LEU A 89 11.65 -1.50 -6.25
N PRO A 90 12.03 -2.32 -7.25
CA PRO A 90 11.37 -2.31 -8.55
C PRO A 90 9.93 -2.81 -8.41
N LEU A 91 9.02 -2.33 -9.27
CA LEU A 91 7.61 -2.72 -9.27
C LEU A 91 7.38 -4.24 -9.22
N SER A 92 8.19 -5.00 -9.97
CA SER A 92 8.11 -6.47 -10.03
C SER A 92 8.31 -7.13 -8.66
N THR A 93 9.22 -6.59 -7.86
CA THR A 93 9.48 -7.07 -6.49
C THR A 93 8.33 -6.68 -5.57
N CYS A 94 7.85 -5.44 -5.65
CA CYS A 94 6.71 -4.97 -4.88
C CYS A 94 5.45 -5.82 -5.15
N GLN A 95 5.19 -6.11 -6.43
CA GLN A 95 4.08 -6.98 -6.84
C GLN A 95 4.25 -8.40 -6.30
N SER A 96 5.47 -8.94 -6.31
CA SER A 96 5.75 -10.23 -5.67
C SER A 96 5.50 -10.17 -4.16
N ILE A 97 5.92 -9.15 -3.44
CA ILE A 97 5.68 -9.04 -1.98
C ILE A 97 4.18 -9.00 -1.64
N ILE A 98 3.38 -8.28 -2.43
CA ILE A 98 1.92 -8.23 -2.27
C ILE A 98 1.27 -9.58 -2.57
N LYS A 99 1.73 -10.27 -3.62
CA LYS A 99 1.20 -11.57 -4.06
C LYS A 99 1.69 -12.75 -3.20
N VAL A 100 2.92 -12.71 -2.69
CA VAL A 100 3.65 -13.83 -2.05
C VAL A 100 3.45 -13.86 -0.53
N GLN A 101 2.32 -13.39 -0.02
CA GLN A 101 1.97 -13.63 1.38
C GLN A 101 1.54 -15.09 1.58
N LYS A 102 2.54 -15.96 1.71
CA LYS A 102 2.43 -17.38 2.08
C LYS A 102 2.03 -17.57 3.55
#